data_AF-A0A0G0XI81-F1
#
_entry.id   AF-A0A0G0XI81-F1
#
_cell.length_a   1.000
_cell.length_b   1.000
_cell.length_c   1.000
_cell.angle_alpha   90.00
_cell.angle_beta   90.00
_cell.angle_gamma   90.00
#
_symmetry.space_group_name_H-M   'P 1'
#
loop_
_entity.id
_entity.type
_entity.pdbx_description
1 polymer ?
#
loop_
_entity_poly.entity_id
_entity_poly.type
_entity_poly.pdbx_seq_one_letter_code
_entity_poly.pdbx_strand_id
1 'polypeptide(L)'
;MKKNDDLGHFWKIVSYLAGSNLIYDDGDYKLVYTNEVTRRWMDGGVWKSDKIVYQEPKQLFYLTTARVFSLYKGQCLREGDKPLPESTIEYYLRNSKSFLFETKKESFKKIDPRTGQQEVISWEETGMYGEKITKTKKKRTSTTAFVFDYSLLNISIETGEDLELTPPSINSAGAAPLSETETQASIDFEANDPEKDDLPF
;
A
#
# COMPACT_ATOMS: atom_id res chain seq x y z
N MET A 1 -21.75 28.50 6.85
CA MET A 1 -21.86 27.58 5.70
C MET A 1 -20.63 27.53 4.79
N LYS A 2 -19.68 28.49 4.79
CA LYS A 2 -18.50 28.50 3.89
C LYS A 2 -17.48 27.35 4.03
N LYS A 3 -17.19 26.88 5.25
CA LYS A 3 -16.12 25.88 5.49
C LYS A 3 -16.29 24.56 4.73
N ASN A 4 -17.54 24.13 4.52
CA ASN A 4 -17.82 22.85 3.87
C ASN A 4 -17.59 22.92 2.34
N ASP A 5 -17.74 24.12 1.77
CA ASP A 5 -17.53 24.38 0.34
C ASP A 5 -16.03 24.45 0.01
N ASP A 6 -15.26 25.13 0.87
CA ASP A 6 -13.80 25.24 0.78
C ASP A 6 -13.11 23.86 0.79
N LEU A 7 -13.50 22.99 1.73
CA LEU A 7 -12.94 21.65 1.83
C LEU A 7 -13.40 20.74 0.67
N GLY A 8 -14.64 20.91 0.20
CA GLY A 8 -15.14 20.23 -0.99
C GLY A 8 -14.34 20.61 -2.24
N HIS A 9 -14.02 21.89 -2.41
CA HIS A 9 -13.18 22.36 -3.51
C HIS A 9 -11.74 21.82 -3.43
N PHE A 10 -11.14 21.78 -2.24
CA PHE A 10 -9.84 21.13 -2.02
C PHE A 10 -9.86 19.68 -2.51
N TRP A 11 -10.85 18.90 -2.09
CA TRP A 11 -10.98 17.50 -2.46
C TRP A 11 -11.22 17.29 -3.96
N LYS A 12 -11.99 18.17 -4.61
CA LYS A 12 -12.14 18.17 -6.08
C LYS A 12 -10.80 18.34 -6.80
N ILE A 13 -9.97 19.28 -6.33
CA ILE A 13 -8.63 19.47 -6.90
C ILE A 13 -7.75 18.26 -6.63
N VAL A 14 -7.79 17.65 -5.44
CA VAL A 14 -7.03 16.42 -5.16
C VAL A 14 -7.45 15.29 -6.10
N SER A 15 -8.74 15.08 -6.33
CA SER A 15 -9.23 14.09 -7.31
C SER A 15 -8.75 14.40 -8.72
N TYR A 16 -8.76 15.67 -9.13
CA TYR A 16 -8.21 16.10 -10.42
C TYR A 16 -6.72 15.82 -10.53
N LEU A 17 -5.93 16.12 -9.49
CA LEU A 17 -4.49 15.85 -9.46
C LEU A 17 -4.22 14.36 -9.59
N ALA A 18 -5.02 13.51 -8.95
CA ALA A 18 -4.91 12.05 -9.07
C ALA A 18 -5.26 11.57 -10.48
N GLY A 19 -6.42 11.96 -11.00
CA GLY A 19 -6.86 11.58 -12.35
C GLY A 19 -5.97 12.13 -13.48
N SER A 20 -5.22 13.20 -13.21
CA SER A 20 -4.27 13.79 -14.16
C SER A 20 -2.83 13.28 -13.99
N ASN A 21 -2.59 12.23 -13.19
CA ASN A 21 -1.27 11.70 -12.88
C ASN A 21 -0.28 12.76 -12.35
N LEU A 22 -0.76 13.74 -11.60
CA LEU A 22 0.08 14.76 -10.95
C LEU A 22 0.45 14.35 -9.51
N ILE A 23 -0.44 13.58 -8.88
CA ILE A 23 -0.17 12.83 -7.66
C ILE A 23 -0.36 11.34 -7.93
N TYR A 24 0.43 10.50 -7.28
CA TYR A 24 0.52 9.08 -7.61
C TYR A 24 0.10 8.18 -6.45
N ASP A 25 -0.55 7.07 -6.78
CA ASP A 25 -0.84 6.00 -5.84
C ASP A 25 0.46 5.40 -5.29
N ASP A 26 0.43 5.05 -4.00
CA ASP A 26 1.56 4.70 -3.14
C ASP A 26 2.68 5.77 -3.05
N GLY A 27 2.62 6.88 -3.79
CA GLY A 27 3.64 7.93 -3.84
C GLY A 27 3.25 9.18 -3.05
N ASP A 28 2.07 9.70 -3.32
CA ASP A 28 1.50 10.89 -2.70
C ASP A 28 0.30 10.56 -1.81
N TYR A 29 -0.41 9.50 -2.14
CA TYR A 29 -1.51 8.94 -1.37
C TYR A 29 -1.44 7.40 -1.37
N LYS A 30 -2.22 6.75 -0.51
CA LYS A 30 -2.47 5.30 -0.57
C LYS A 30 -3.85 4.98 0.00
N LEU A 31 -4.50 3.97 -0.56
CA LEU A 31 -5.70 3.36 0.01
C LEU A 31 -5.28 2.07 0.73
N VAL A 32 -5.69 1.94 1.99
CA VAL A 32 -5.35 0.77 2.82
C VAL A 32 -6.64 0.20 3.40
N TYR A 33 -6.98 -1.04 3.02
CA TYR A 33 -8.11 -1.75 3.61
C TYR A 33 -7.63 -2.53 4.84
N THR A 34 -8.10 -2.14 6.03
CA THR A 34 -7.66 -2.74 7.30
C THR A 34 -8.72 -2.68 8.38
N ASN A 35 -8.71 -3.64 9.30
CA ASN A 35 -9.52 -3.63 10.53
C ASN A 35 -8.76 -3.05 11.73
N GLU A 36 -7.46 -2.77 11.61
CA GLU A 36 -6.69 -2.16 12.68
C GLU A 36 -5.65 -1.15 12.18
N VAL A 37 -5.37 -0.14 13.00
CA VAL A 37 -4.32 0.83 12.72
C VAL A 37 -3.64 1.29 14.00
N THR A 38 -2.32 1.43 13.96
CA THR A 38 -1.53 1.94 15.09
C THR A 38 -1.31 3.43 14.92
N ARG A 39 -1.86 4.23 15.82
CA ARG A 39 -1.61 5.66 15.90
C ARG A 39 -0.48 5.92 16.89
N ARG A 40 0.38 6.89 16.57
CA ARG A 40 1.52 7.29 17.42
C ARG A 40 1.56 8.80 17.52
N TRP A 41 1.78 9.32 18.73
CA TRP A 41 1.85 10.76 18.98
C TRP A 41 2.85 11.06 20.09
N MET A 42 3.24 12.33 20.21
CA MET A 42 4.09 12.82 21.29
C MET A 42 3.22 13.50 22.34
N ASP A 43 3.42 13.15 23.60
CA ASP A 43 2.72 13.74 24.74
C ASP A 43 3.72 13.92 25.89
N GLY A 44 3.93 15.17 26.32
CA GLY A 44 4.92 15.49 27.36
C GLY A 44 6.36 15.07 27.02
N GLY A 45 6.75 15.04 25.74
CA GLY A 45 8.07 14.59 25.29
C GLY A 45 8.25 13.07 25.23
N VAL A 46 7.22 12.30 25.57
CA VAL A 46 7.22 10.83 25.49
C VAL A 46 6.41 10.39 24.27
N TRP A 47 6.94 9.43 23.53
CA TRP A 47 6.21 8.80 22.43
C TRP A 47 5.18 7.82 22.99
N LYS A 48 3.91 8.05 22.63
CA LYS A 48 2.79 7.16 22.94
C LYS A 48 2.27 6.52 21.66
N SER A 49 1.63 5.37 21.83
CA SER A 49 0.95 4.67 20.74
C SER A 49 -0.30 3.98 21.23
N ASP A 50 -1.33 3.94 20.39
CA ASP A 50 -2.55 3.19 20.61
C ASP A 50 -2.93 2.44 19.35
N LYS A 51 -3.61 1.31 19.53
CA LYS A 51 -4.17 0.52 18.44
C LYS A 51 -5.65 0.83 18.36
N ILE A 52 -6.07 1.33 17.22
CA ILE A 52 -7.48 1.53 16.88
C ILE A 52 -7.91 0.26 16.15
N VAL A 53 -8.90 -0.44 16.71
CA VAL A 53 -9.48 -1.65 16.12
C VAL A 53 -10.91 -1.32 15.69
N TYR A 54 -11.22 -1.61 14.44
CA TYR A 54 -12.54 -1.46 13.86
C TYR A 54 -13.29 -2.79 13.90
N GLN A 55 -14.59 -2.74 14.18
CA GLN A 55 -15.43 -3.95 14.16
C GLN A 55 -15.49 -4.58 12.78
N GLU A 56 -15.52 -3.74 11.74
CA GLU A 56 -15.47 -4.15 10.34
C GLU A 56 -14.26 -3.49 9.66
N PRO A 57 -13.60 -4.16 8.69
CA PRO A 57 -12.50 -3.57 7.96
C PRO A 57 -12.94 -2.29 7.22
N LYS A 58 -12.12 -1.25 7.31
CA LYS A 58 -12.35 0.04 6.69
C LYS A 58 -11.29 0.34 5.64
N GLN A 59 -11.70 1.07 4.61
CA GLN A 59 -10.77 1.66 3.65
C GLN A 59 -10.27 3.00 4.22
N LEU A 60 -8.97 3.07 4.46
CA LEU A 60 -8.30 4.25 4.98
C LEU A 60 -7.55 4.95 3.85
N PHE A 61 -7.69 6.27 3.76
CA PHE A 61 -6.97 7.09 2.81
C PHE A 61 -5.84 7.82 3.51
N TYR A 62 -4.61 7.55 3.09
CA TYR A 62 -3.43 8.24 3.59
C TYR A 62 -3.00 9.26 2.56
N LEU A 63 -2.73 10.50 2.99
CA LEU A 63 -2.35 11.59 2.12
C LEU A 63 -1.09 12.27 2.65
N THR A 64 -0.06 12.38 1.81
CA THR A 64 1.09 13.25 2.10
C THR A 64 0.68 14.71 1.96
N THR A 65 0.99 15.55 2.95
CA THR A 65 0.53 16.95 2.94
C THR A 65 1.45 17.85 2.12
N ALA A 66 2.77 17.74 2.31
CA ALA A 66 3.75 18.67 1.73
C ALA A 66 3.66 18.82 0.21
N ARG A 67 3.68 17.69 -0.54
CA ARG A 67 3.63 17.73 -2.01
C ARG A 67 2.23 18.03 -2.52
N VAL A 68 1.20 17.43 -1.94
CA VAL A 68 -0.19 17.62 -2.37
C VAL A 68 -0.63 19.07 -2.17
N PHE A 69 -0.27 19.72 -1.07
CA PHE A 69 -0.60 21.12 -0.83
C PHE A 69 0.11 22.07 -1.80
N SER A 70 1.37 21.79 -2.13
CA SER A 70 2.10 22.54 -3.16
C SER A 70 1.43 22.44 -4.53
N LEU A 71 1.01 21.23 -4.93
CA LEU A 71 0.32 20.99 -6.19
C LEU A 71 -1.09 21.60 -6.22
N TYR A 72 -1.84 21.50 -5.12
CA TYR A 72 -3.13 22.17 -4.95
C TYR A 72 -2.98 23.68 -5.16
N LYS A 73 -2.01 24.30 -4.48
CA LYS A 73 -1.75 25.74 -4.61
C LYS A 73 -1.41 26.11 -6.05
N GLY A 74 -0.57 25.31 -6.70
CA GLY A 74 -0.23 25.49 -8.12
C GLY A 74 -1.45 25.39 -9.02
N GLN A 75 -2.36 24.45 -8.76
CA GLN A 75 -3.58 24.27 -9.54
C GLN A 75 -4.54 25.45 -9.40
N CYS A 76 -4.83 25.90 -8.17
CA CYS A 76 -5.69 27.08 -7.97
C CYS A 76 -5.16 28.30 -8.74
N LEU A 77 -3.84 28.56 -8.65
CA LEU A 77 -3.23 29.70 -9.34
C LEU A 77 -3.31 29.59 -10.86
N ARG A 78 -3.24 28.37 -11.43
CA ARG A 78 -3.42 28.14 -12.87
C ARG A 78 -4.84 28.40 -13.34
N GLU A 79 -5.83 28.10 -12.51
CA GLU A 79 -7.25 28.33 -12.79
C GLU A 79 -7.67 29.79 -12.55
N GLY A 80 -6.79 30.62 -11.98
CA GLY A 80 -7.08 32.00 -11.61
C GLY A 80 -7.76 32.14 -10.24
N ASP A 81 -7.87 31.04 -9.49
CA ASP A 81 -8.44 31.00 -8.16
C ASP A 81 -7.41 31.37 -7.09
N LYS A 82 -7.91 31.89 -5.95
CA LYS A 82 -7.08 32.19 -4.79
C LYS A 82 -6.95 30.95 -3.91
N PRO A 83 -5.76 30.32 -3.81
CA PRO A 83 -5.58 29.15 -2.96
C PRO A 83 -5.75 29.51 -1.48
N LEU A 84 -6.31 28.58 -0.72
CA LEU A 84 -6.33 28.68 0.75
C LEU A 84 -4.90 28.59 1.31
N PRO A 85 -4.59 29.31 2.40
CA PRO A 85 -3.35 29.11 3.13
C PRO A 85 -3.23 27.67 3.63
N GLU A 86 -2.01 27.13 3.64
CA GLU A 86 -1.72 25.77 4.08
C GLU A 86 -2.25 25.48 5.49
N SER A 87 -2.02 26.39 6.44
CA SER A 87 -2.55 26.29 7.81
C SER A 87 -4.08 26.23 7.88
N THR A 88 -4.79 26.90 6.96
CA THR A 88 -6.25 26.84 6.88
C THR A 88 -6.72 25.49 6.36
N ILE A 89 -6.06 24.96 5.32
CA ILE A 89 -6.36 23.64 4.76
C ILE A 89 -6.11 22.57 5.83
N GLU A 90 -4.97 22.62 6.50
CA GLU A 90 -4.65 21.70 7.61
C GLU A 90 -5.70 21.76 8.71
N TYR A 91 -6.08 22.97 9.13
CA TYR A 91 -7.11 23.15 10.13
C TYR A 91 -8.44 22.53 9.67
N TYR A 92 -8.88 22.76 8.43
CA TYR A 92 -10.12 22.18 7.92
C TYR A 92 -10.06 20.66 7.81
N LEU A 93 -8.94 20.10 7.35
CA LEU A 93 -8.75 18.65 7.26
C LEU A 93 -8.77 18.01 8.64
N ARG A 94 -8.00 18.52 9.60
CA ARG A 94 -7.93 17.97 10.97
C ARG A 94 -9.25 18.04 11.73
N ASN A 95 -10.12 19.00 11.39
CA ASN A 95 -11.44 19.16 11.99
C ASN A 95 -12.57 18.53 11.15
N SER A 96 -12.23 17.85 10.05
CA SER A 96 -13.21 17.13 9.24
C SER A 96 -13.64 15.83 9.92
N LYS A 97 -14.88 15.38 9.64
CA LYS A 97 -15.40 14.13 10.19
C LYS A 97 -14.67 12.88 9.68
N SER A 98 -14.05 12.98 8.52
CA SER A 98 -13.29 11.87 7.93
C SER A 98 -11.89 11.74 8.51
N PHE A 99 -11.33 12.78 9.14
CA PHE A 99 -9.98 12.73 9.68
C PHE A 99 -9.88 11.83 10.91
N LEU A 100 -8.89 10.94 10.90
CA LEU A 100 -8.62 10.00 11.98
C LEU A 100 -7.42 10.45 12.82
N PHE A 101 -6.26 10.62 12.18
CA PHE A 101 -5.02 11.06 12.83
C PHE A 101 -3.93 11.39 11.80
N GLU A 102 -2.82 11.93 12.27
CA GLU A 102 -1.59 12.12 11.51
C GLU A 102 -0.55 11.07 11.90
N THR A 103 0.10 10.47 10.91
CA THR A 103 1.19 9.52 11.14
C THR A 103 2.49 10.26 11.49
N LYS A 104 3.28 9.68 12.39
CA LYS A 104 4.65 10.15 12.67
C LYS A 104 5.56 9.99 11.44
N LYS A 105 5.46 8.84 10.80
CA LYS A 105 6.31 8.43 9.68
C LYS A 105 5.62 7.32 8.93
N GLU A 106 5.40 7.54 7.66
CA GLU A 106 4.75 6.64 6.74
C GLU A 106 5.60 6.54 5.46
N SER A 107 5.68 5.35 4.85
CA SER A 107 6.57 5.13 3.72
C SER A 107 5.83 5.10 2.39
N PHE A 108 6.24 5.99 1.50
CA PHE A 108 5.70 6.10 0.14
C PHE A 108 6.77 5.73 -0.90
N LYS A 109 6.35 5.26 -2.07
CA LYS A 109 7.20 5.10 -3.25
C LYS A 109 7.75 6.48 -3.63
N LYS A 110 9.05 6.56 -3.94
CA LYS A 110 9.62 7.81 -4.46
C LYS A 110 9.36 7.84 -5.97
N ILE A 111 8.34 8.57 -6.40
CA ILE A 111 7.96 8.67 -7.82
C ILE A 111 8.67 9.86 -8.47
N ASP A 112 9.22 9.65 -9.67
CA ASP A 112 9.70 10.74 -10.52
C ASP A 112 8.50 11.49 -11.12
N PRO A 113 8.30 12.77 -10.80
CA PRO A 113 7.13 13.52 -11.27
C PRO A 113 7.05 13.67 -12.79
N ARG A 114 8.15 13.49 -13.53
CA ARG A 114 8.19 13.63 -14.99
C ARG A 114 7.75 12.37 -15.71
N THR A 115 8.07 11.20 -15.15
CA THR A 115 7.83 9.90 -15.80
C THR A 115 6.68 9.13 -15.14
N GLY A 116 6.29 9.49 -13.92
CA GLY A 116 5.34 8.74 -13.10
C GLY A 116 5.87 7.39 -12.61
N GLN A 117 7.15 7.09 -12.87
CA GLN A 117 7.76 5.83 -12.46
C GLN A 117 8.45 5.96 -11.10
N GLN A 118 8.45 4.87 -10.33
CA GLN A 118 9.20 4.82 -9.09
C GLN A 118 10.71 4.89 -9.37
N GLU A 119 11.42 5.81 -8.72
CA GLU A 119 12.86 5.92 -8.82
C GLU A 119 13.54 4.62 -8.35
N VAL A 120 14.58 4.21 -9.06
CA VAL A 120 15.39 3.03 -8.76
C VAL A 120 16.85 3.45 -8.57
N ILE A 121 17.54 2.84 -7.60
CA ILE A 121 19.00 2.90 -7.48
C ILE A 121 19.54 1.60 -8.04
N SER A 122 20.51 1.71 -8.95
CA SER A 122 21.23 0.56 -9.49
C SER A 122 22.67 0.59 -9.04
N TRP A 123 23.25 -0.57 -8.72
CA TRP A 123 24.67 -0.74 -8.44
C TRP A 123 25.17 -2.06 -8.99
N GLU A 124 26.47 -2.10 -9.32
CA GLU A 124 27.15 -3.33 -9.75
C GLU A 124 27.74 -4.03 -8.52
N GLU A 125 27.57 -5.34 -8.46
CA GLU A 125 28.28 -6.23 -7.54
C GLU A 125 28.94 -7.36 -8.32
N THR A 126 30.05 -7.90 -7.81
CA THR A 126 30.71 -9.05 -8.41
C THR A 126 30.10 -10.33 -7.85
N GLY A 127 29.58 -11.17 -8.75
CA GLY A 127 29.05 -12.49 -8.44
C GLY A 127 30.13 -13.48 -8.03
N MET A 128 29.69 -14.66 -7.60
CA MET A 128 30.59 -15.69 -7.05
C MET A 128 31.64 -16.18 -8.07
N TYR A 129 31.35 -16.06 -9.37
CA TYR A 129 32.23 -16.50 -10.45
C TYR A 129 32.89 -15.32 -11.19
N GLY A 130 32.89 -14.11 -10.60
CA GLY A 130 33.54 -12.93 -11.17
C GLY A 130 32.68 -12.15 -12.18
N GLU A 131 31.44 -12.59 -12.43
CA GLU A 131 30.50 -11.87 -13.28
C GLU A 131 30.02 -10.56 -12.64
N LYS A 132 29.80 -9.53 -13.45
CA LYS A 132 29.17 -8.29 -12.97
C LYS A 132 27.66 -8.48 -12.93
N ILE A 133 27.07 -8.30 -11.75
CA ILE A 133 25.63 -8.38 -11.52
C ILE A 133 25.10 -6.98 -11.23
N THR A 134 24.14 -6.52 -12.03
CA THR A 134 23.40 -5.28 -11.74
C THR A 134 22.29 -5.58 -10.75
N LYS A 135 22.34 -4.96 -9.57
CA LYS A 135 21.25 -4.97 -8.60
C LYS A 135 20.49 -3.66 -8.66
N THR A 136 19.21 -3.73 -8.34
CA THR A 136 18.31 -2.58 -8.33
C THR A 136 17.50 -2.53 -7.05
N LYS A 137 17.31 -1.33 -6.49
CA LYS A 137 16.40 -1.09 -5.36
C LYS A 137 15.47 0.05 -5.65
N LYS A 138 14.17 -0.23 -5.50
CA LYS A 138 13.10 0.77 -5.56
C LYS A 138 13.24 1.76 -4.40
N LYS A 139 13.37 3.05 -4.71
CA LYS A 139 13.46 4.11 -3.69
C LYS A 139 12.11 4.34 -3.04
N ARG A 140 12.15 4.58 -1.73
CA ARG A 140 11.00 5.04 -0.96
C ARG A 140 11.37 6.33 -0.25
N THR A 141 10.39 7.18 -0.04
CA THR A 141 10.49 8.31 0.87
C THR A 141 9.71 7.98 2.14
N SER A 142 10.03 8.66 3.24
CA SER A 142 9.26 8.57 4.46
C SER A 142 8.89 9.95 4.94
N THR A 143 7.61 10.17 5.16
CA THR A 143 7.05 11.46 5.56
C THR A 143 5.86 11.24 6.50
N THR A 144 5.39 12.31 7.15
CA THR A 144 4.08 12.29 7.80
C THR A 144 2.98 12.22 6.74
N ALA A 145 1.84 11.68 7.13
CA ALA A 145 0.65 11.55 6.30
C ALA A 145 -0.60 11.71 7.16
N PHE A 146 -1.60 12.39 6.63
CA PHE A 146 -2.93 12.45 7.23
C PHE A 146 -3.70 11.19 6.84
N VAL A 147 -4.39 10.60 7.82
CA VAL A 147 -5.19 9.39 7.64
C VAL A 147 -6.66 9.74 7.79
N PHE A 148 -7.45 9.32 6.82
CA PHE A 148 -8.88 9.56 6.75
C PHE A 148 -9.66 8.25 6.58
N ASP A 149 -10.88 8.22 7.09
CA ASP A 149 -11.88 7.23 6.71
C ASP A 149 -12.37 7.56 5.29
N TYR A 150 -12.04 6.71 4.32
CA TYR A 150 -12.33 6.97 2.91
C TYR A 150 -13.84 7.01 2.64
N SER A 151 -14.65 6.24 3.37
CA SER A 151 -16.10 6.23 3.21
C SER A 151 -16.78 7.56 3.54
N LEU A 152 -16.10 8.39 4.35
CA LEU A 152 -16.56 9.72 4.75
C LEU A 152 -15.97 10.82 3.86
N LEU A 153 -15.10 10.48 2.92
CA LEU A 153 -14.60 11.41 1.91
C LEU A 153 -15.56 11.38 0.71
N ASN A 154 -16.01 12.56 0.28
CA ASN A 154 -16.80 12.69 -0.94
C ASN A 154 -15.89 12.76 -2.17
N ILE A 155 -15.00 11.78 -2.34
CA ILE A 155 -14.05 11.70 -3.46
C ILE A 155 -14.07 10.32 -4.11
N SER A 156 -13.79 10.30 -5.41
CA SER A 156 -13.54 9.09 -6.19
C SER A 156 -12.11 9.17 -6.73
N ILE A 157 -11.22 8.36 -6.19
CA ILE A 157 -9.86 8.20 -6.70
C ILE A 157 -9.72 6.75 -7.15
N GLU A 158 -9.43 6.55 -8.43
CA GLU A 158 -9.13 5.23 -8.99
C GLU A 158 -7.70 4.84 -8.58
N THR A 159 -7.56 3.70 -7.89
CA THR A 159 -6.26 3.08 -7.65
C THR A 159 -5.95 2.13 -8.78
N GLY A 160 -4.68 2.07 -9.20
CA GLY A 160 -4.25 1.28 -10.36
C GLY A 160 -4.32 -0.24 -10.19
N GLU A 161 -5.02 -0.76 -9.18
CA GLU A 161 -5.15 -2.19 -8.87
C GLU A 161 -6.36 -2.87 -9.55
N ASP A 162 -7.19 -2.14 -10.30
CA ASP A 162 -8.36 -2.72 -10.99
C ASP A 162 -8.06 -3.38 -12.36
N LEU A 163 -6.78 -3.62 -12.70
CA LEU A 163 -6.41 -4.19 -14.01
C LEU A 163 -5.95 -5.65 -14.06
N GLU A 164 -5.69 -6.35 -12.94
CA GLU A 164 -5.42 -7.80 -12.99
C GLU A 164 -5.91 -8.55 -11.75
N LEU A 165 -7.22 -8.77 -11.65
CA LEU A 165 -7.74 -9.96 -10.97
C LEU A 165 -7.91 -11.06 -12.02
N THR A 166 -6.82 -11.75 -12.38
CA THR A 166 -6.99 -13.09 -12.95
C THR A 166 -7.22 -14.04 -11.77
N PRO A 167 -8.41 -14.66 -11.65
CA PRO A 167 -8.62 -15.66 -10.62
C PRO A 167 -7.66 -16.83 -10.87
N PRO A 168 -7.13 -17.47 -9.81
CA PRO A 168 -6.29 -18.65 -9.96
C PRO A 168 -7.07 -19.73 -10.72
N SER A 169 -6.51 -20.19 -11.83
CA SER A 169 -7.05 -21.31 -12.60
C SER A 169 -7.20 -22.52 -11.68
N ILE A 170 -8.44 -22.84 -11.35
CA ILE A 170 -8.83 -24.06 -10.64
C ILE A 170 -8.67 -25.18 -11.66
N ASN A 171 -7.64 -26.02 -11.48
CA ASN A 171 -7.47 -27.23 -12.28
C ASN A 171 -8.72 -28.09 -12.16
N SER A 172 -9.50 -28.18 -13.23
CA SER A 172 -10.60 -29.13 -13.36
C SER A 172 -9.99 -30.53 -13.47
N ALA A 173 -10.22 -31.35 -12.45
CA ALA A 173 -10.14 -32.79 -12.58
C ALA A 173 -11.11 -33.29 -13.65
N GLY A 174 -10.64 -34.22 -14.51
CA GLY A 174 -11.51 -35.07 -15.32
C GLY A 174 -10.96 -35.39 -16.70
N ALA A 175 -10.24 -36.51 -16.82
CA ALA A 175 -10.51 -37.58 -17.80
C ALA A 175 -9.31 -38.54 -17.89
N ALA A 176 -9.57 -39.82 -17.62
CA ALA A 176 -8.67 -40.93 -17.93
C ALA A 176 -8.39 -41.04 -19.44
N PRO A 177 -7.34 -41.76 -19.84
CA PRO A 177 -7.65 -43.08 -20.39
C PRO A 177 -6.69 -44.20 -19.96
N LEU A 178 -7.26 -45.41 -20.01
CA LEU A 178 -6.63 -46.71 -19.88
C LEU A 178 -5.57 -46.94 -20.98
N SER A 179 -4.46 -47.57 -20.61
CA SER A 179 -3.76 -48.53 -21.47
C SER A 179 -2.91 -49.48 -20.63
N GLU A 180 -3.19 -50.75 -20.80
CA GLU A 180 -2.48 -51.91 -20.24
C GLU A 180 -1.07 -52.01 -20.85
N THR A 181 -0.10 -52.51 -20.07
CA THR A 181 0.84 -53.54 -20.52
C THR A 181 1.59 -54.11 -19.33
N GLU A 182 1.58 -55.45 -19.28
CA GLU A 182 2.30 -56.31 -18.36
C GLU A 182 3.81 -56.06 -18.39
N THR A 183 4.49 -56.21 -17.25
CA THR A 183 5.64 -57.13 -17.16
C THR A 183 5.85 -57.50 -15.69
N GLN A 184 5.88 -58.81 -15.49
CA GLN A 184 6.02 -59.55 -14.24
C GLN A 184 7.51 -59.75 -13.93
N ALA A 185 7.94 -59.49 -12.70
CA ALA A 185 9.14 -60.10 -12.13
C ALA A 185 9.03 -60.13 -10.60
N SER A 186 8.75 -61.32 -10.10
CA SER A 186 8.73 -61.73 -8.70
C SER A 186 10.15 -61.74 -8.13
N ILE A 187 10.31 -61.35 -6.86
CA ILE A 187 11.15 -62.08 -5.89
C ILE A 187 10.69 -61.76 -4.48
N ASP A 188 10.67 -62.82 -3.69
CA ASP A 188 9.95 -63.04 -2.45
C ASP A 188 10.64 -62.50 -1.18
N PHE A 189 9.80 -62.35 -0.15
CA PHE A 189 10.03 -62.60 1.29
C PHE A 189 11.39 -62.26 1.92
N GLU A 190 11.37 -61.36 2.92
CA GLU A 190 11.46 -61.84 4.31
C GLU A 190 10.89 -60.80 5.29
N ALA A 191 10.00 -61.28 6.16
CA ALA A 191 9.48 -60.55 7.29
C ALA A 191 10.42 -60.75 8.49
N ASN A 192 10.72 -59.67 9.22
CA ASN A 192 10.78 -59.80 10.68
C ASN A 192 10.44 -58.46 11.33
N ASP A 193 9.33 -58.48 12.05
CA ASP A 193 8.90 -57.48 13.04
C ASP A 193 9.46 -57.93 14.42
N PRO A 194 9.07 -57.32 15.55
CA PRO A 194 9.81 -56.31 16.30
C PRO A 194 10.28 -56.81 17.68
N GLU A 195 11.22 -56.11 18.31
CA GLU A 195 11.33 -56.01 19.79
C GLU A 195 12.36 -54.91 20.08
N LYS A 196 11.96 -53.74 20.62
CA LYS A 196 11.70 -53.41 22.03
C LYS A 196 12.97 -53.24 22.88
N ASP A 197 12.89 -52.17 23.69
CA ASP A 197 13.63 -51.92 24.94
C ASP A 197 15.14 -51.62 24.73
N ASP A 198 15.73 -50.48 25.12
CA ASP A 198 15.62 -49.76 26.39
C ASP A 198 16.08 -48.29 26.22
N LEU A 199 15.33 -47.35 26.83
CA LEU A 199 15.91 -46.17 27.51
C LEU A 199 16.34 -46.63 28.93
N PRO A 200 17.11 -45.89 29.75
CA PRO A 200 17.75 -44.58 29.55
C PRO A 200 19.26 -44.56 29.96
N PHE A 201 19.96 -43.46 29.70
CA PHE A 201 20.69 -42.61 30.68
C PHE A 201 21.41 -41.48 29.95
#